data_AF-A0A239QYX1-F1
#
_entry.id   AF-A0A239QYX1-F1
#
_cell.length_a   1.000
_cell.length_b   1.000
_cell.length_c   1.000
_cell.angle_alpha   90.00
_cell.angle_beta   90.00
_cell.angle_gamma   90.00
#
_symmetry.space_group_name_H-M   'P 1'
#
loop_
_entity.id
_entity.type
_entity.pdbx_description
1 polymer ?
#
loop_
_entity_poly.entity_id
_entity_poly.type
_entity_poly.pdbx_seq_one_letter_code
_entity_poly.pdbx_strand_id
1 'polypeptide(L)'
;IYGASQEDKPRYASFVATTNNPHPLTDATGSRRYICLTIPKGQQIDNTGEIDYEQLYAQVLYEVKEQKAPYWFNNMEVKRIQELNLNYVEQKDIAEIISVCFRKPKEGEKAKTLNSTQILKLIQMEYPSIKSDRSTKIHIGFAMKELGIEHLQYGNRPHYKVVPLKSA
;
A
#
# COMPACT_ATOMS: atom_id res chain seq x y z
N ILE A 1 -10.62 12.26 30.16
CA ILE A 1 -10.29 10.82 30.24
C ILE A 1 -11.29 10.12 29.32
N TYR A 2 -10.91 9.78 28.09
CA TYR A 2 -11.80 9.06 27.17
C TYR A 2 -11.88 7.60 27.62
N GLY A 3 -13.09 7.12 27.90
CA GLY A 3 -13.33 5.74 28.28
C GLY A 3 -13.16 4.81 27.08
N ALA A 4 -12.29 3.81 27.20
CA ALA A 4 -12.23 2.70 26.26
C ALA A 4 -13.17 1.60 26.78
N SER A 5 -14.16 1.24 25.97
CA SER A 5 -14.96 0.02 26.16
C SER A 5 -14.43 -1.04 25.20
N GLN A 6 -14.04 -2.20 25.72
CA GLN A 6 -13.78 -3.40 24.91
C GLN A 6 -14.93 -4.37 25.14
N GLU A 7 -15.55 -4.79 24.04
CA GLU A 7 -16.66 -5.73 24.03
C GLU A 7 -16.20 -6.99 23.29
N ASP A 8 -16.18 -8.14 23.97
CA ASP A 8 -15.81 -9.42 23.36
C ASP A 8 -16.99 -9.97 22.57
N LYS A 9 -16.93 -9.84 21.24
CA LYS A 9 -17.89 -10.42 20.31
C LYS A 9 -17.44 -11.82 19.86
N PRO A 10 -18.38 -12.75 19.62
CA PRO A 10 -18.04 -14.02 18.98
C PRO A 10 -17.33 -13.75 17.65
N ARG A 11 -16.11 -14.28 17.50
CA ARG A 11 -15.29 -14.10 16.30
C ARG A 11 -15.75 -15.08 15.22
N TYR A 12 -16.78 -14.71 14.46
CA TYR A 12 -17.08 -15.36 13.19
C TYR A 12 -15.98 -14.95 12.19
N ALA A 13 -15.08 -15.88 11.84
CA ALA A 13 -13.84 -15.57 11.15
C ALA A 13 -13.95 -15.72 9.63
N SER A 14 -13.28 -14.79 8.95
CA SER A 14 -12.95 -14.72 7.51
C SER A 14 -14.09 -14.37 6.56
N PHE A 15 -14.30 -13.06 6.40
CA PHE A 15 -14.94 -12.50 5.22
C PHE A 15 -13.94 -12.44 4.08
N VAL A 16 -14.27 -13.07 2.94
CA VAL A 16 -13.62 -12.76 1.67
C VAL A 16 -14.31 -11.52 1.11
N ALA A 17 -13.53 -10.49 0.79
CA ALA A 17 -14.01 -9.30 0.10
C ALA A 17 -13.22 -9.11 -1.18
N THR A 18 -13.90 -8.72 -2.26
CA THR A 18 -13.27 -8.30 -3.51
C THR A 18 -13.26 -6.78 -3.57
N THR A 19 -12.21 -6.23 -4.16
CA THR A 19 -12.08 -4.79 -4.37
C THR A 19 -11.33 -4.52 -5.66
N ASN A 20 -11.73 -3.47 -6.36
CA ASN A 20 -11.00 -2.97 -7.52
C ASN A 20 -9.84 -2.04 -7.10
N ASN A 21 -9.75 -1.68 -5.82
CA ASN A 21 -8.63 -0.91 -5.29
C ASN A 21 -7.41 -1.83 -5.08
N PRO A 22 -6.29 -1.63 -5.82
CA PRO A 22 -5.08 -2.43 -5.63
C PRO A 22 -4.37 -2.19 -4.28
N HIS A 23 -4.71 -1.11 -3.56
CA HIS A 23 -4.11 -0.72 -2.29
C HIS A 23 -5.17 -0.49 -1.19
N PRO A 24 -5.89 -1.54 -0.75
CA PRO A 24 -7.02 -1.42 0.17
C PRO A 24 -6.64 -1.27 1.66
N LEU A 25 -5.38 -1.47 2.04
CA LEU A 25 -4.99 -1.49 3.46
C LEU A 25 -4.51 -0.11 3.94
N THR A 26 -5.22 0.54 4.86
CA THR A 26 -4.86 1.89 5.33
C THR A 26 -4.06 1.92 6.64
N ASP A 27 -4.17 0.88 7.48
CA ASP A 27 -3.47 0.79 8.77
C ASP A 27 -2.39 -0.31 8.78
N ALA A 28 -1.14 0.09 9.02
CA ALA A 28 0.02 -0.80 9.10
C ALA A 28 -0.01 -1.75 10.32
N THR A 29 -0.73 -1.42 11.41
CA THR A 29 -0.84 -2.27 12.60
C THR A 29 -1.99 -3.28 12.50
N GLY A 30 -3.08 -2.89 11.82
CA GLY A 30 -4.23 -3.73 11.49
C GLY A 30 -3.97 -4.71 10.34
N SER A 31 -3.09 -4.36 9.40
CA SER A 31 -2.84 -5.08 8.15
C SER A 31 -2.43 -6.55 8.31
N ARG A 32 -1.80 -6.93 9.43
CA ARG A 32 -1.38 -8.34 9.68
C ARG A 32 -2.52 -9.37 9.72
N ARG A 33 -3.77 -8.90 9.80
CA ARG A 33 -4.98 -9.73 9.82
C ARG A 33 -5.53 -10.05 8.43
N TYR A 34 -4.97 -9.45 7.39
CA TYR A 34 -5.41 -9.64 6.01
C TYR A 34 -4.39 -10.47 5.24
N ILE A 35 -4.88 -11.32 4.35
CA ILE A 35 -4.07 -11.98 3.32
C ILE A 35 -4.53 -11.37 2.00
N CYS A 36 -3.74 -10.45 1.45
CA CYS A 36 -4.06 -9.81 0.19
C CYS A 36 -3.50 -10.61 -0.99
N LEU A 37 -4.35 -10.84 -1.99
CA LEU A 37 -4.01 -11.58 -3.20
C LEU A 37 -4.51 -10.80 -4.41
N THR A 38 -3.69 -10.77 -5.47
CA THR A 38 -4.07 -10.18 -6.77
C THR A 38 -4.44 -11.30 -7.73
N ILE A 39 -5.64 -11.25 -8.29
CA ILE A 39 -6.02 -12.14 -9.39
C ILE A 39 -5.28 -11.69 -10.66
N PRO A 40 -4.53 -12.58 -11.34
CA PRO A 40 -3.81 -12.21 -12.55
C PRO A 40 -4.74 -11.65 -13.63
N LYS A 41 -4.22 -10.72 -14.44
CA LYS A 41 -5.00 -10.10 -15.51
C LYS A 41 -5.57 -11.16 -16.46
N GLY A 42 -6.87 -11.08 -16.71
CA GLY A 42 -7.58 -12.01 -17.59
C GLY A 42 -7.99 -13.33 -16.93
N GLN A 43 -7.71 -13.51 -15.63
CA GLN A 43 -8.19 -14.64 -14.85
C GLN A 43 -9.36 -14.22 -13.96
N GLN A 44 -10.14 -15.21 -13.50
CA GLN A 44 -11.23 -15.04 -12.56
C GLN A 44 -11.17 -16.16 -11.51
N ILE A 45 -11.71 -15.91 -10.33
CA ILE A 45 -11.95 -16.96 -9.35
C ILE A 45 -13.09 -17.82 -9.90
N ASP A 46 -12.85 -19.11 -10.11
CA ASP A 46 -13.93 -20.05 -10.41
C ASP A 46 -14.76 -20.26 -9.15
N ASN A 47 -16.01 -19.84 -9.22
CA ASN A 47 -17.00 -19.95 -8.16
C ASN A 47 -18.20 -20.81 -8.56
N THR A 48 -18.07 -21.57 -9.65
CA THR A 48 -19.13 -22.42 -10.19
C THR A 48 -18.94 -23.90 -9.86
N GLY A 49 -17.72 -24.31 -9.51
CA GLY A 49 -17.41 -25.66 -9.06
C GLY A 49 -18.08 -26.00 -7.73
N GLU A 50 -18.59 -27.23 -7.62
CA GLU A 50 -19.02 -27.79 -6.34
C GLU A 50 -17.80 -28.03 -5.44
N ILE A 51 -17.91 -27.63 -4.17
CA ILE A 51 -16.89 -27.90 -3.15
C ILE A 51 -17.28 -29.18 -2.44
N ASP A 52 -16.39 -30.17 -2.44
CA ASP A 52 -16.52 -31.36 -1.58
C ASP A 52 -16.25 -30.98 -0.12
N TYR A 53 -17.31 -30.55 0.57
CA TYR A 53 -17.24 -30.13 1.96
C TYR A 53 -16.89 -31.26 2.91
N GLU A 54 -17.32 -32.50 2.61
CA GLU A 54 -16.99 -33.65 3.46
C GLU A 54 -15.49 -33.88 3.49
N GLN A 55 -14.86 -33.93 2.31
CA GLN A 55 -13.42 -34.10 2.22
C GLN A 55 -12.65 -32.88 2.76
N LEU A 56 -13.11 -31.66 2.48
CA LEU A 56 -12.52 -30.44 3.01
C LEU A 56 -12.49 -30.44 4.55
N TYR A 57 -13.62 -30.76 5.18
CA TYR A 57 -13.69 -30.83 6.64
C TYR A 57 -12.90 -32.01 7.21
N ALA A 58 -12.90 -33.17 6.54
CA ALA A 58 -12.08 -34.31 6.93
C ALA A 58 -10.59 -33.94 6.95
N GLN A 59 -10.10 -33.24 5.93
CA GLN A 59 -8.72 -32.78 5.86
C GLN A 59 -8.41 -31.77 6.98
N VAL A 60 -9.24 -30.74 7.18
CA VAL A 60 -9.04 -29.74 8.24
C VAL A 60 -9.00 -30.39 9.63
N LEU A 61 -9.92 -31.32 9.90
CA LEU A 61 -9.93 -32.06 11.17
C LEU A 61 -8.68 -32.89 11.37
N TYR A 62 -8.21 -33.57 10.32
CA TYR A 62 -7.00 -34.37 10.36
C TYR A 62 -5.74 -33.52 10.62
N GLU A 63 -5.59 -32.39 9.90
CA GLU A 63 -4.46 -31.47 10.10
C GLU A 63 -4.44 -30.92 11.53
N VAL A 64 -5.58 -30.51 12.07
CA VAL A 64 -5.67 -29.96 13.43
C VAL A 64 -5.47 -31.04 14.50
N LYS A 65 -6.14 -32.19 14.38
CA LYS A 65 -6.16 -33.22 15.44
C LYS A 65 -4.95 -34.15 15.39
N GLU A 66 -4.58 -34.62 14.21
CA GLU A 66 -3.54 -35.64 14.04
C GLU A 66 -2.18 -34.99 13.79
N GLN A 67 -2.09 -34.06 12.84
CA GLN A 67 -0.82 -33.38 12.52
C GLN A 67 -0.46 -32.26 13.51
N LYS A 68 -1.40 -31.86 14.38
CA LYS A 68 -1.24 -30.74 15.32
C LYS A 68 -0.85 -29.44 14.60
N ALA A 69 -1.38 -29.24 13.40
CA ALA A 69 -1.15 -28.03 12.64
C ALA A 69 -1.63 -26.81 13.46
N PRO A 70 -0.84 -25.74 13.55
CA PRO A 70 -1.23 -24.55 14.29
C PRO A 70 -2.38 -23.85 13.57
N TYR A 71 -3.44 -23.52 14.30
CA TYR A 71 -4.57 -22.75 13.78
C TYR A 71 -4.39 -21.23 13.94
N TRP A 72 -3.17 -20.79 14.27
CA TRP A 72 -2.77 -19.39 14.35
C TRP A 72 -1.40 -19.21 13.71
N PHE A 73 -1.15 -18.02 13.15
CA PHE A 73 0.16 -17.67 12.61
C PHE A 73 1.18 -17.44 13.74
N ASN A 74 2.37 -18.01 13.58
CA ASN A 74 3.51 -17.70 14.43
C ASN A 74 4.14 -16.34 14.07
N ASN A 75 5.07 -15.86 14.88
CA ASN A 75 5.67 -14.52 14.67
C ASN A 75 6.39 -14.37 13.32
N MET A 76 7.00 -15.44 12.80
CA MET A 76 7.66 -15.42 11.49
C MET A 76 6.65 -15.33 10.35
N GLU A 77 5.54 -16.05 10.45
CA GLU A 77 4.44 -16.01 9.48
C GLU A 77 3.72 -14.66 9.51
N VAL A 78 3.46 -14.12 10.70
CA VAL A 78 2.90 -12.77 10.86
C VAL A 78 3.81 -11.73 10.20
N LYS A 79 5.12 -11.82 10.42
CA LYS A 79 6.08 -10.92 9.79
C LYS A 79 6.06 -11.06 8.26
N ARG A 80 6.01 -12.28 7.74
CA ARG A 80 5.90 -12.54 6.30
C ARG A 80 4.60 -11.97 5.72
N ILE A 81 3.47 -12.14 6.39
CA ILE A 81 2.18 -11.56 5.97
C ILE A 81 2.29 -10.03 5.91
N GLN A 82 2.89 -9.41 6.93
CA GLN A 82 3.11 -7.97 6.94
C GLN A 82 3.99 -7.51 5.76
N GLU A 83 5.09 -8.22 5.49
CA GLU A 83 5.99 -7.94 4.36
C GLU A 83 5.25 -8.03 3.02
N LEU A 84 4.43 -9.06 2.81
CA LEU A 84 3.63 -9.23 1.60
C LEU A 84 2.55 -8.14 1.47
N ASN A 85 1.92 -7.78 2.58
CA ASN A 85 0.88 -6.76 2.62
C ASN A 85 1.39 -5.36 2.29
N LEU A 86 2.71 -5.08 2.37
CA LEU A 86 3.29 -3.81 1.92
C LEU A 86 3.03 -3.48 0.43
N ASN A 87 2.61 -4.45 -0.38
CA ASN A 87 2.21 -4.20 -1.77
C ASN A 87 0.76 -3.70 -1.90
N TYR A 88 -0.04 -3.88 -0.85
CA TYR A 88 -1.47 -3.60 -0.77
C TYR A 88 -1.80 -2.49 0.23
N VAL A 89 -0.79 -1.99 0.95
CA VAL A 89 -0.91 -0.80 1.79
C VAL A 89 -1.14 0.42 0.92
N GLU A 90 -2.15 1.19 1.28
CA GLU A 90 -2.40 2.53 0.79
C GLU A 90 -1.07 3.29 0.89
N GLN A 91 -0.54 3.65 -0.27
CA GLN A 91 0.58 4.55 -0.29
C GLN A 91 0.03 5.86 0.26
N LYS A 92 0.49 6.27 1.45
CA LYS A 92 0.25 7.64 1.97
C LYS A 92 0.27 8.58 0.79
N ASP A 93 -0.79 9.36 0.63
CA ASP A 93 -1.06 10.08 -0.60
C ASP A 93 0.22 10.77 -1.07
N ILE A 94 0.74 10.31 -2.21
CA ILE A 94 1.97 10.89 -2.77
C ILE A 94 1.77 12.41 -2.94
N ALA A 95 0.54 12.88 -3.16
CA ALA A 95 0.21 14.29 -3.16
C ALA A 95 0.38 14.93 -1.78
N GLU A 96 -0.06 14.30 -0.69
CA GLU A 96 0.16 14.80 0.68
C GLU A 96 1.66 14.87 1.00
N ILE A 97 2.43 13.82 0.71
CA ILE A 97 3.89 13.81 0.91
C ILE A 97 4.56 14.89 0.06
N ILE A 98 4.17 15.04 -1.21
CA ILE A 98 4.70 16.10 -2.07
C ILE A 98 4.33 17.47 -1.51
N SER A 99 3.13 17.66 -0.96
CA SER A 99 2.70 18.95 -0.38
C SER A 99 3.52 19.34 0.87
N VAL A 100 3.99 18.34 1.62
CA VAL A 100 4.87 18.53 2.78
C VAL A 100 6.31 18.80 2.34
N CYS A 101 6.82 18.07 1.33
CA CYS A 101 8.21 18.18 0.89
C CYS A 101 8.47 19.32 -0.11
N PHE A 102 7.44 19.78 -0.83
CA PHE A 102 7.57 20.73 -1.93
C PHE A 102 6.40 21.70 -2.00
N ARG A 103 6.67 22.87 -2.54
CA ARG A 103 5.64 23.83 -2.95
C ARG A 103 5.94 24.43 -4.31
N LYS A 104 4.93 25.08 -4.87
CA LYS A 104 5.11 25.94 -6.04
C LYS A 104 6.04 27.11 -5.71
N PRO A 105 6.91 27.52 -6.65
CA PRO A 105 7.63 28.78 -6.51
C PRO A 105 6.66 29.96 -6.56
N LYS A 106 6.94 31.00 -5.77
CA LYS A 106 6.30 32.31 -5.93
C LYS A 106 6.91 33.03 -7.15
N GLU A 107 6.21 34.05 -7.66
CA GLU A 107 6.72 34.84 -8.78
C GLU A 107 8.10 35.45 -8.44
N GLY A 108 9.06 35.31 -9.35
CA GLY A 108 10.45 35.75 -9.15
C GLY A 108 11.28 34.90 -8.17
N GLU A 109 10.71 33.86 -7.56
CA GLU A 109 11.44 32.99 -6.64
C GLU A 109 12.33 31.97 -7.38
N LYS A 110 13.51 31.71 -6.82
CA LYS A 110 14.40 30.66 -7.35
C LYS A 110 13.80 29.27 -7.11
N ALA A 111 13.34 28.64 -8.19
CA ALA A 111 12.85 27.25 -8.19
C ALA A 111 13.95 26.25 -8.61
N LYS A 112 13.83 25.00 -8.16
CA LYS A 112 14.55 23.87 -8.76
C LYS A 112 13.69 23.23 -9.83
N THR A 113 14.33 22.81 -10.92
CA THR A 113 13.69 22.03 -12.00
C THR A 113 14.11 20.58 -11.85
N LEU A 114 13.20 19.71 -11.39
CA LEU A 114 13.51 18.33 -11.00
C LEU A 114 12.62 17.33 -11.74
N ASN A 115 13.17 16.20 -12.17
CA ASN A 115 12.37 15.09 -12.69
C ASN A 115 11.87 14.16 -11.55
N SER A 116 10.94 13.26 -11.86
CA SER A 116 10.33 12.36 -10.87
C SER A 116 11.34 11.48 -10.13
N THR A 117 12.50 11.15 -10.73
CA THR A 117 13.53 10.36 -10.04
C THR A 117 14.29 11.21 -9.00
N GLN A 118 14.58 12.47 -9.32
CA GLN A 118 15.21 13.40 -8.37
C GLN A 118 14.25 13.76 -7.23
N ILE A 119 12.97 14.00 -7.55
CA ILE A 119 11.92 14.23 -6.55
C ILE A 119 11.82 13.03 -5.61
N LEU A 120 11.72 11.81 -6.14
CA LEU A 120 11.66 10.60 -5.32
C LEU A 120 12.85 10.46 -4.39
N LYS A 121 14.06 10.75 -4.88
CA LYS A 121 15.28 10.71 -4.05
C LYS A 121 15.22 11.70 -2.89
N LEU A 122 14.68 12.89 -3.11
CA LEU A 122 14.50 13.89 -2.05
C LEU A 122 13.43 13.46 -1.04
N ILE A 123 12.31 12.91 -1.51
CA ILE A 123 11.27 12.40 -0.62
C ILE A 123 11.82 11.26 0.25
N GLN A 124 12.61 10.35 -0.31
CA GLN A 124 13.19 9.22 0.42
C GLN A 124 14.19 9.62 1.51
N MET A 125 14.72 10.86 1.48
CA MET A 125 15.54 11.38 2.58
C MET A 125 14.70 11.56 3.87
N GLU A 126 13.43 11.94 3.72
CA GLU A 126 12.48 12.14 4.83
C GLU A 126 11.60 10.91 5.08
N TYR A 127 11.29 10.15 4.02
CA TYR A 127 10.42 8.98 4.04
C TYR A 127 11.13 7.75 3.43
N PRO A 128 12.10 7.12 4.13
CA PRO A 128 12.90 6.02 3.59
C PRO A 128 12.10 4.77 3.21
N SER A 129 10.88 4.62 3.74
CA SER A 129 9.99 3.50 3.45
C SER A 129 9.33 3.54 2.06
N ILE A 130 9.42 4.66 1.34
CA ILE A 130 8.83 4.79 0.01
C ILE A 130 9.66 3.98 -1.00
N LYS A 131 8.99 3.12 -1.77
CA LYS A 131 9.62 2.24 -2.76
C LYS A 131 10.13 3.03 -3.97
N SER A 132 11.30 2.63 -4.49
CA SER A 132 11.85 3.20 -5.73
C SER A 132 11.47 2.36 -6.96
N ASP A 133 10.17 2.26 -7.26
CA ASP A 133 9.67 1.53 -8.41
C ASP A 133 9.06 2.45 -9.49
N ARG A 134 8.67 1.86 -10.63
CA ARG A 134 8.04 2.59 -11.74
C ARG A 134 6.69 3.18 -11.32
N SER A 135 5.94 2.46 -10.49
CA SER A 135 4.61 2.86 -10.02
C SER A 135 4.67 4.16 -9.24
N THR A 136 5.60 4.27 -8.30
CA THR A 136 5.84 5.46 -7.46
C THR A 136 6.18 6.69 -8.30
N LYS A 137 6.99 6.52 -9.36
CA LYS A 137 7.34 7.62 -10.28
C LYS A 137 6.16 8.14 -11.10
N ILE A 138 5.25 7.24 -11.50
CA ILE A 138 3.98 7.59 -12.14
C ILE A 138 3.08 8.35 -11.14
N HIS A 139 3.01 7.80 -9.91
CA HIS A 139 2.54 8.42 -8.66
C HIS A 139 2.83 9.92 -8.57
N ILE A 140 4.12 10.22 -8.52
CA ILE A 140 4.64 11.57 -8.39
C ILE A 140 4.17 12.46 -9.55
N GLY A 141 4.13 11.93 -10.76
CA GLY A 141 3.70 12.69 -11.92
C GLY A 141 2.23 13.12 -11.86
N PHE A 142 1.34 12.24 -11.41
CA PHE A 142 -0.07 12.55 -11.20
C PHE A 142 -0.26 13.57 -10.08
N ALA A 143 0.37 13.33 -8.92
CA ALA A 143 0.30 14.23 -7.78
C ALA A 143 0.83 15.64 -8.08
N MET A 144 1.94 15.76 -8.82
CA MET A 144 2.45 17.06 -9.26
C MET A 144 1.44 17.81 -10.14
N LYS A 145 0.71 17.10 -11.02
CA LYS A 145 -0.33 17.67 -11.87
C LYS A 145 -1.55 18.10 -11.04
N GLU A 146 -1.97 17.28 -10.09
CA GLU A 146 -3.09 17.56 -9.18
C GLU A 146 -2.82 18.79 -8.31
N LEU A 147 -1.61 18.88 -7.75
CA LEU A 147 -1.16 20.06 -7.02
C LEU A 147 -0.98 21.28 -7.93
N GLY A 148 -1.11 21.14 -9.25
CA GLY A 148 -0.98 22.21 -10.25
C GLY A 148 0.44 22.76 -10.37
N ILE A 149 1.45 21.94 -10.12
CA ILE A 149 2.86 22.31 -10.26
C ILE A 149 3.22 22.36 -11.75
N GLU A 150 3.80 23.47 -12.17
CA GLU A 150 4.26 23.64 -13.55
C GLU A 150 5.33 22.60 -13.90
N HIS A 151 5.25 22.08 -15.12
CA HIS A 151 6.28 21.23 -15.67
C HIS A 151 6.77 21.73 -17.03
N LEU A 152 8.02 21.42 -17.32
CA LEU A 152 8.70 21.64 -18.58
C LEU A 152 9.02 20.27 -19.19
N GLN A 153 8.87 20.14 -20.49
CA GLN A 153 9.32 18.96 -21.21
C GLN A 153 10.79 19.13 -21.62
N TYR A 154 11.65 18.24 -21.12
CA TYR A 154 13.03 18.12 -21.57
C TYR A 154 13.20 16.73 -22.20
N GLY A 155 13.17 16.69 -23.54
CA GLY A 155 13.07 15.43 -24.28
C GLY A 155 11.76 14.72 -23.96
N ASN A 156 11.82 13.43 -23.64
CA ASN A 156 10.65 12.60 -23.31
C ASN A 156 10.41 12.49 -21.79
N ARG A 157 10.88 13.45 -20.99
CA ARG A 157 10.78 13.43 -19.52
C ARG A 157 10.28 14.77 -18.97
N PRO A 158 9.16 14.79 -18.22
CA PRO A 158 8.71 15.99 -17.55
C PRO A 158 9.66 16.36 -16.41
N HIS A 159 9.92 17.64 -16.25
CA HIS A 159 10.61 18.22 -15.12
C HIS A 159 9.71 19.27 -14.46
N TYR A 160 9.61 19.23 -13.14
CA TYR A 160 8.70 20.05 -12.35
C TYR A 160 9.46 21.21 -11.72
N LYS A 161 8.88 22.40 -11.77
CA LYS A 161 9.41 23.59 -11.08
C LYS A 161 8.90 23.60 -9.64
N VAL A 162 9.79 23.31 -8.69
CA VAL A 162 9.43 23.17 -7.27
C VAL A 162 10.43 23.88 -6.36
N VAL A 163 9.96 24.32 -5.21
CA VAL A 163 10.81 24.76 -4.09
C VAL A 163 10.74 23.69 -3.01
N PRO A 164 11.85 23.00 -2.68
CA PRO A 164 11.88 22.07 -1.55
C PRO A 164 11.60 22.81 -0.25
N LEU A 165 10.62 22.34 0.50
CA LEU A 165 10.34 22.78 1.85
C LEU A 165 11.32 22.05 2.76
N LYS A 166 12.47 22.68 3.01
CA LYS A 166 13.53 22.15 3.86
C LYS A 166 12.97 21.66 5.20
N SER A 167 13.47 20.52 5.66
CA SER A 167 14.64 20.65 6.52
C SER A 167 15.89 20.36 5.66
N ALA A 168 16.90 21.23 5.77
CA ALA A 168 18.23 20.99 5.22
C ALA A 168 19.12 20.35 6.28
#